data_AF-A0A329B4G1-F1
#
_entry.id   AF-A0A329B4G1-F1
#
_cell.length_a   1.000
_cell.length_b   1.000
_cell.length_c   1.000
_cell.angle_alpha   90.00
_cell.angle_beta   90.00
_cell.angle_gamma   90.00
#
_symmetry.space_group_name_H-M   'P 1'
#
loop_
_entity.id
_entity.type
_entity.pdbx_description
1 polymer ?
#
loop_
_entity_poly.entity_id
_entity_poly.type
_entity_poly.pdbx_seq_one_letter_code
_entity_poly.pdbx_strand_id
1 'polypeptide(L)' 'MSNLLPPNSTVHERNIATVNARISDIQSPLRDLMNPDTIPLALLPWLAWHLGVDAWKDYWPEQIKRARVKAAIPIAR' A
#
# COMPACT_ATOMS: atom_id res chain seq x y z
N MET A 1 15.24 -13.76 1.36
CA MET A 1 14.09 -14.66 1.19
C MET A 1 14.37 -15.96 1.92
N SER A 2 13.50 -16.33 2.86
CA SER A 2 13.54 -17.64 3.51
C SER A 2 13.27 -18.70 2.44
N ASN A 3 14.09 -19.75 2.38
CA ASN A 3 13.87 -20.85 1.44
C ASN A 3 12.55 -21.56 1.83
N LEU A 4 11.49 -21.31 1.07
CA LEU A 4 10.15 -21.86 1.33
C LEU A 4 10.06 -23.36 1.02
N LEU A 5 11.06 -23.91 0.33
CA LEU A 5 11.11 -25.31 -0.06
C LEU A 5 11.70 -26.19 1.05
N PRO A 6 11.13 -27.38 1.29
CA PRO A 6 11.69 -28.34 2.22
C PRO A 6 13.07 -28.86 1.76
N PRO A 7 13.88 -29.43 2.67
CA PRO A 7 15.24 -29.87 2.35
C PRO A 7 15.31 -30.96 1.26
N ASN A 8 14.26 -31.78 1.13
CA ASN A 8 14.14 -32.86 0.16
C ASN A 8 13.70 -32.42 -1.24
N SER A 9 13.52 -31.11 -1.50
CA SER A 9 13.13 -30.63 -2.82
C SER A 9 14.17 -30.93 -3.89
N THR A 10 13.68 -31.34 -5.05
CA THR A 10 14.45 -31.67 -6.24
C THR A 10 15.06 -30.41 -6.88
N VAL A 11 16.05 -30.62 -7.75
CA VAL A 11 16.69 -29.52 -8.50
C VAL A 11 15.67 -28.76 -9.36
N HIS A 12 14.69 -29.46 -9.95
CA HIS A 12 13.67 -28.85 -10.78
C HIS A 12 12.74 -27.91 -9.98
N GLU A 13 12.30 -28.34 -8.81
CA GLU A 13 11.46 -27.53 -7.91
C GLU A 13 12.19 -26.27 -7.44
N ARG A 14 13.48 -26.39 -7.10
CA ARG A 14 14.32 -25.24 -6.74
C ARG A 14 14.50 -24.25 -7.90
N ASN A 15 14.65 -24.76 -9.12
CA ASN A 15 14.77 -23.93 -10.31
C ASN A 15 13.45 -23.17 -10.59
N ILE A 16 12.30 -23.84 -10.48
CA ILE A 16 10.98 -23.20 -10.61
C ILE A 16 10.80 -22.09 -9.57
N ALA A 17 11.12 -22.37 -8.29
CA ALA A 17 11.02 -21.38 -7.23
C ALA A 17 11.91 -20.15 -7.49
N THR A 18 13.11 -20.36 -8.01
CA THR A 18 14.05 -19.28 -8.36
C THR A 18 13.52 -18.41 -9.51
N VAL A 19 12.97 -19.02 -10.55
CA VAL A 19 12.41 -18.28 -11.70
C VAL A 19 11.16 -17.48 -11.30
N ASN A 20 10.30 -18.06 -10.45
CA ASN A 20 9.05 -17.43 -10.02
C ASN A 20 9.24 -16.39 -8.91
N ALA A 21 10.38 -16.36 -8.22
CA ALA A 21 10.67 -15.42 -7.15
C ALA A 21 10.46 -13.95 -7.57
N ARG A 22 10.78 -13.62 -8.82
CA ARG A 22 10.66 -12.25 -9.37
C ARG A 22 9.23 -11.70 -9.35
N ILE A 23 8.22 -12.55 -9.37
CA ILE A 23 6.81 -12.12 -9.31
C ILE A 23 6.53 -11.45 -7.95
N SER A 24 7.16 -11.93 -6.88
CA SER A 24 7.02 -11.35 -5.55
C SER A 24 7.78 -10.03 -5.38
N ASP A 25 8.74 -9.72 -6.26
CA ASP A 25 9.54 -8.49 -6.23
C ASP A 25 8.85 -7.29 -6.89
N ILE A 26 7.66 -7.49 -7.49
CA ILE A 26 6.88 -6.40 -8.08
C ILE A 26 6.57 -5.37 -6.99
N GLN A 27 7.14 -4.17 -7.15
CA GLN A 27 6.92 -3.06 -6.24
C GLN A 27 5.43 -2.70 -6.24
N SER A 28 4.77 -2.96 -5.12
CA SER A 28 3.36 -2.65 -4.94
C SER A 28 3.21 -1.28 -4.27
N PRO A 29 2.70 -0.25 -4.98
CA PRO A 29 2.52 1.08 -4.41
C PRO A 29 1.38 1.13 -3.39
N LEU A 30 0.69 0.02 -3.12
CA LEU A 30 -0.48 -0.03 -2.24
C LEU A 30 -0.19 0.50 -0.84
N ARG A 31 0.99 0.24 -0.30
CA ARG A 31 1.39 0.77 1.02
C ARG A 31 1.48 2.29 1.01
N ASP A 32 2.05 2.86 -0.05
CA ASP A 32 2.20 4.29 -0.19
C ASP A 32 0.87 4.98 -0.47
N LEU A 33 -0.03 4.31 -1.20
CA LEU A 33 -1.40 4.78 -1.45
C LEU A 33 -2.26 4.78 -0.18
N MET A 34 -1.98 3.91 0.79
CA MET A 34 -2.70 3.87 2.08
C MET A 34 -2.09 4.79 3.13
N ASN A 35 -0.97 5.44 2.84
CA ASN A 35 -0.30 6.35 3.76
C ASN A 35 -0.64 7.81 3.45
N PRO A 36 -1.35 8.53 4.34
CA PRO A 36 -1.72 9.93 4.14
C PRO A 36 -0.53 10.88 4.03
N ASP A 37 0.66 10.49 4.51
CA ASP A 37 1.86 11.34 4.50
C ASP A 37 2.65 11.20 3.18
N THR A 38 2.58 10.03 2.51
CA THR A 38 3.37 9.76 1.29
C THR A 38 2.54 9.68 0.01
N ILE A 39 1.21 9.53 0.10
CA ILE A 39 0.34 9.47 -1.08
C ILE A 39 0.45 10.76 -1.92
N PRO A 40 0.45 10.68 -3.26
CA PRO A 40 0.33 11.83 -4.13
C PRO A 40 -0.93 12.66 -3.82
N LEU A 41 -0.81 13.99 -3.83
CA LEU A 41 -1.93 14.88 -3.47
C LEU A 41 -3.17 14.68 -4.34
N ALA A 42 -2.98 14.36 -5.62
CA ALA A 42 -4.07 14.07 -6.55
C ALA A 42 -4.91 12.84 -6.15
N LEU A 43 -4.33 11.92 -5.38
CA LEU A 43 -4.98 10.69 -4.93
C LEU A 43 -5.52 10.78 -3.50
N LEU A 44 -5.11 11.81 -2.75
CA LEU A 44 -5.53 12.04 -1.37
C LEU A 44 -7.07 12.16 -1.19
N PRO A 45 -7.85 12.78 -2.10
CA PRO A 45 -9.30 12.80 -1.99
C PRO A 45 -9.93 11.41 -2.04
N TRP A 46 -9.36 10.48 -2.82
CA TRP A 46 -9.86 9.11 -2.91
C TRP A 46 -9.60 8.32 -1.64
N LEU A 47 -8.44 8.54 -1.02
CA LEU A 47 -8.15 7.99 0.31
C LEU A 47 -9.11 8.56 1.36
N ALA A 48 -9.41 9.87 1.29
CA ALA A 48 -10.37 10.51 2.18
C ALA A 48 -11.78 9.89 2.04
N TRP A 49 -12.22 9.67 0.80
CA TRP A 49 -13.49 9.01 0.50
C TRP A 49 -13.54 7.57 1.03
N HIS A 50 -12.46 6.79 0.83
CA HIS A 50 -12.35 5.43 1.35
C HIS A 50 -12.48 5.37 2.89
N LEU A 51 -11.97 6.40 3.59
CA LEU A 51 -12.05 6.51 5.05
C LEU A 51 -13.35 7.20 5.55
N GLY A 52 -14.31 7.50 4.66
CA GLY A 52 -15.60 8.09 5.05
C GLY A 52 -15.54 9.58 5.42
N VAL A 53 -14.61 10.35 4.85
CA VAL A 53 -14.53 11.80 5.10
C VAL A 53 -15.52 12.54 4.20
N ASP A 54 -16.70 12.87 4.73
CA ASP A 54 -17.76 13.59 3.98
C ASP A 54 -17.46 15.08 3.78
N ALA A 55 -16.78 15.71 4.74
CA ALA A 55 -16.46 17.13 4.70
C ALA A 55 -15.14 17.38 3.94
N TRP A 56 -15.10 17.12 2.63
CA TRP A 56 -13.92 17.42 1.80
C TRP A 56 -14.05 18.78 1.10
N LYS A 57 -12.96 19.55 1.06
CA LYS A 57 -12.91 20.86 0.37
C LYS A 57 -11.62 20.98 -0.44
N ASP A 58 -11.76 21.24 -1.74
CA ASP A 58 -10.61 21.25 -2.66
C ASP A 58 -9.68 22.45 -2.47
N TYR A 59 -10.18 23.58 -1.97
CA TYR A 59 -9.39 24.77 -1.68
C TYR A 59 -8.53 24.64 -0.41
N TRP A 60 -8.62 23.52 0.32
CA TRP A 60 -7.81 23.34 1.52
C TRP A 60 -6.32 23.22 1.19
N PRO A 61 -5.45 23.84 2.02
CA PRO A 61 -4.02 23.59 1.97
C PRO A 61 -3.73 22.09 2.13
N GLU A 62 -2.70 21.60 1.46
CA GLU A 62 -2.30 20.19 1.48
C GLU A 62 -2.14 19.64 2.91
N GLN A 63 -1.51 20.42 3.79
CA GLN A 63 -1.30 20.02 5.17
C GLN A 63 -2.61 19.77 5.93
N ILE A 64 -3.66 20.57 5.66
CA ILE A 64 -4.98 20.39 6.27
C ILE A 64 -5.67 19.15 5.70
N LYS A 65 -5.57 18.94 4.38
CA LYS A 65 -6.10 17.73 3.73
C LYS A 65 -5.48 16.47 4.33
N ARG A 66 -4.14 16.41 4.45
CA ARG A 66 -3.43 15.24 5.02
C ARG A 66 -3.78 15.03 6.50
N ALA A 67 -3.86 16.09 7.29
CA ALA A 67 -4.25 15.99 8.70
C ALA A 67 -5.66 15.43 8.88
N ARG A 68 -6.62 15.85 8.05
CA ARG A 68 -7.99 15.34 8.07
C ARG A 68 -8.07 13.85 7.74
N VAL A 69 -7.38 13.42 6.68
CA VAL A 69 -7.32 12.00 6.29
C VAL A 69 -6.68 11.16 7.40
N LYS A 70 -5.58 11.64 8.01
CA LYS A 70 -4.91 10.96 9.11
C LYS A 70 -5.79 10.80 10.36
N ALA A 71 -6.61 11.82 10.67
CA ALA A 71 -7.58 11.76 11.76
C ALA A 71 -8.72 10.76 11.49
N ALA A 72 -9.04 10.47 10.23
CA ALA A 72 -10.10 9.52 9.86
C ALA A 72 -9.67 8.04 9.97
N ILE A 73 -8.38 7.73 9.80
CA ILE A 73 -7.84 6.35 9.91
C ILE A 73 -8.22 5.63 11.21
N PRO A 74 -8.03 6.21 12.42
CA PRO A 74 -8.40 5.53 13.66
C PRO A 74 -9.91 5.40 13.86
N ILE A 75 -10.73 6.16 13.12
CA ILE A 75 -12.20 6.12 13.21
C ILE A 75 -12.76 5.03 12.29
N ALA A 76 -12.11 4.79 11.15
CA ALA A 76 -12.52 3.81 10.15
C ALA A 76 -12.05 2.36 10.44
N ARG A 77 -11.34 2.11 11.54
CA ARG A 77 -10.83 0.80 11.96
C ARG A 77 -11.61 0.26 13.16
#